data_AF-A0A645G0U7-F1
#
_entry.id   AF-A0A645G0U7-F1
#
_cell.length_a   1.000
_cell.length_b   1.000
_cell.length_c   1.000
_cell.angle_alpha   90.00
_cell.angle_beta   90.00
_cell.angle_gamma   90.00
#
_symmetry.space_group_name_H-M   'P 1'
#
loop_
_entity.id
_entity.type
_entity.pdbx_description
1 polymer ?
#
loop_
_entity_poly.entity_id
_entity_poly.type
_entity_poly.pdbx_seq_one_letter_code
_entity_poly.pdbx_strand_id
1 'polypeptide(L)'
;MSANKAVFAMVMLADPLIKAGLDVNKLDKSEWLYEPAAKDDKGESLPNRLIKPYNVSDKKETSNGSEDSMRRLLKSNTNIVKYHEDQKHYRLILGEGNEVQWTEKLGLNDADMIFVLKAEPLIKAGLDVNKLEGSGWVFREASKDNMGMGENPDQIVKIYDISK
;
A
#
# COMPACT_ATOMS: atom_id res chain seq x y z
N MET A 1 -16.46 -21.81 0.52
CA MET A 1 -16.49 -20.52 -0.21
C MET A 1 -15.73 -19.52 0.65
N SER A 2 -14.60 -18.96 0.19
CA SER A 2 -13.94 -17.88 0.94
C SER A 2 -14.89 -16.69 1.04
N ALA A 3 -14.83 -15.96 2.15
CA ALA A 3 -15.79 -14.91 2.45
C ALA A 3 -15.60 -13.68 1.55
N ASN A 4 -14.36 -13.34 1.20
CA ASN A 4 -13.97 -12.20 0.38
C ASN A 4 -12.70 -12.50 -0.43
N LYS A 5 -12.48 -11.82 -1.57
CA LYS A 5 -11.22 -11.89 -2.34
C LYS A 5 -10.13 -10.96 -1.78
N ALA A 6 -10.53 -9.91 -1.05
CA ALA A 6 -9.66 -8.97 -0.37
C ALA A 6 -10.42 -8.33 0.80
N VAL A 7 -9.72 -8.02 1.89
CA VAL A 7 -10.23 -7.27 3.05
C VAL A 7 -9.75 -5.82 2.99
N PHE A 8 -8.47 -5.62 2.70
CA PHE A 8 -7.88 -4.33 2.37
C PHE A 8 -7.35 -4.35 0.94
N ALA A 9 -7.17 -3.18 0.35
CA ALA A 9 -6.42 -3.02 -0.88
C ALA A 9 -5.69 -1.68 -0.86
N MET A 10 -4.41 -1.69 -1.23
CA MET A 10 -3.73 -0.47 -1.63
C MET A 10 -4.04 -0.20 -3.10
N VAL A 11 -4.64 0.95 -3.38
CA VAL A 11 -5.02 1.37 -4.73
C VAL A 11 -4.20 2.60 -5.10
N MET A 12 -3.55 2.56 -6.25
CA MET A 12 -2.62 3.61 -6.67
C MET A 12 -2.63 3.79 -8.18
N LEU A 13 -2.21 4.98 -8.63
CA LEU A 13 -2.02 5.26 -10.05
C LEU A 13 -0.93 4.34 -10.61
N ALA A 14 -1.24 3.63 -11.69
CA ALA A 14 -0.30 2.74 -12.36
C ALA A 14 0.66 3.50 -13.27
N ASP A 15 0.20 4.58 -13.91
CA ASP A 15 0.95 5.30 -14.94
C ASP A 15 2.36 5.72 -14.54
N PRO A 16 2.62 6.25 -13.32
CA PRO A 16 3.97 6.63 -12.94
C PRO A 16 4.93 5.42 -12.91
N LEU A 17 4.45 4.26 -12.48
CA LEU A 17 5.25 3.03 -12.43
C LEU A 17 5.41 2.39 -13.81
N ILE A 18 4.36 2.41 -14.65
CA ILE A 18 4.41 1.93 -16.03
C ILE A 18 5.40 2.78 -16.84
N LYS A 19 5.38 4.11 -16.68
CA LYS A 19 6.36 5.02 -17.31
C LYS A 19 7.79 4.72 -16.86
N ALA A 20 7.96 4.29 -15.61
CA ALA A 20 9.24 3.81 -15.09
C ALA A 20 9.59 2.38 -15.52
N GLY A 21 8.81 1.74 -16.40
CA GLY A 21 9.14 0.45 -17.02
C GLY A 21 8.38 -0.76 -16.48
N LEU A 22 7.50 -0.58 -15.47
CA LEU A 22 6.71 -1.69 -14.94
C LEU A 22 5.81 -2.30 -16.03
N ASP A 23 6.00 -3.60 -16.31
CA ASP A 23 5.11 -4.39 -17.14
C ASP A 23 4.08 -5.11 -16.27
N VAL A 24 2.88 -4.55 -16.21
CA VAL A 24 1.77 -5.09 -15.41
C VAL A 24 1.35 -6.51 -15.81
N ASN A 25 1.69 -6.97 -17.01
CA ASN A 25 1.39 -8.33 -17.45
C ASN A 25 2.33 -9.38 -16.87
N LYS A 26 3.49 -8.95 -16.33
CA LYS A 26 4.48 -9.81 -15.66
C LYS A 26 4.23 -9.97 -14.16
N LEU A 27 3.31 -9.19 -13.60
CA LEU A 27 2.93 -9.32 -12.19
C LEU A 27 2.10 -10.60 -11.97
N ASP A 28 2.25 -11.20 -10.79
CA ASP A 28 1.40 -12.30 -10.38
C ASP A 28 -0.03 -11.80 -10.18
N LYS A 29 -0.95 -12.28 -11.03
CA LYS A 29 -2.36 -11.87 -11.05
C LYS A 29 -3.16 -12.35 -9.85
N SER A 30 -2.64 -13.30 -9.07
CA SER A 30 -3.21 -13.68 -7.77
C SER A 30 -2.87 -12.68 -6.67
N GLU A 31 -1.82 -11.90 -6.88
CA GLU A 31 -1.27 -10.97 -5.90
C GLU A 31 -1.46 -9.50 -6.25
N TRP A 32 -1.50 -9.15 -7.54
CA TRP A 32 -1.60 -7.79 -8.05
C TRP A 32 -2.69 -7.74 -9.10
N LEU A 33 -3.53 -6.72 -9.02
CA LEU A 33 -4.57 -6.46 -10.01
C LEU A 33 -4.23 -5.17 -10.75
N TYR A 34 -4.40 -5.20 -12.06
CA TYR A 34 -4.31 -4.02 -12.91
C TYR A 34 -5.68 -3.76 -13.50
N GLU A 35 -6.18 -2.54 -13.29
CA GLU A 35 -7.43 -2.08 -13.88
C GLU A 35 -7.11 -0.93 -14.84
N PRO A 36 -7.34 -1.11 -16.15
CA PRO A 36 -7.08 -0.07 -17.13
C PRO A 36 -8.07 1.09 -16.97
N ALA A 37 -7.67 2.25 -17.47
CA ALA A 37 -8.49 3.44 -17.52
C ALA A 37 -9.84 3.15 -18.20
N ALA A 38 -10.92 3.54 -17.55
CA ALA A 38 -12.28 3.25 -17.97
C ALA A 38 -13.22 4.37 -17.50
N LYS A 39 -14.49 4.31 -17.89
CA LYS A 39 -15.53 5.13 -17.28
C LYS A 39 -16.22 4.33 -16.19
N ASP A 40 -16.52 4.96 -15.06
CA ASP A 40 -17.37 4.36 -14.03
C ASP A 40 -18.84 4.36 -14.46
N ASP A 41 -19.72 3.81 -13.60
CA ASP A 41 -21.16 3.73 -13.86
C ASP A 41 -21.85 5.10 -13.98
N LYS A 42 -21.17 6.17 -13.56
CA LYS A 42 -21.63 7.56 -13.66
C LYS A 42 -21.01 8.29 -14.86
N GLY A 43 -20.17 7.61 -15.64
CA GLY A 43 -19.49 8.17 -16.80
C GLY A 43 -18.18 8.90 -16.49
N GLU A 44 -17.73 8.89 -15.23
CA GLU A 44 -16.50 9.56 -14.79
C GLU A 44 -15.27 8.77 -15.21
N SER A 45 -14.24 9.48 -15.69
CA SER A 45 -13.00 8.87 -16.12
C SER A 45 -12.16 8.39 -14.93
N LEU A 46 -11.94 7.07 -14.87
CA LEU A 46 -11.02 6.43 -13.95
C LEU A 46 -9.64 6.26 -14.62
N PRO A 47 -8.54 6.52 -13.90
CA PRO A 47 -7.19 6.32 -14.41
C PRO A 47 -6.81 4.83 -14.44
N ASN A 48 -5.65 4.51 -15.02
CA ASN A 48 -5.03 3.19 -14.85
C ASN A 48 -4.67 2.98 -13.38
N ARG A 49 -5.16 1.91 -12.77
CA ARG A 49 -4.94 1.59 -11.35
C ARG A 49 -4.15 0.31 -11.20
N LEU A 50 -3.15 0.36 -10.33
CA LEU A 50 -2.50 -0.80 -9.78
C LEU A 50 -3.06 -1.04 -8.38
N ILE A 51 -3.43 -2.28 -8.09
CA ILE A 51 -4.14 -2.65 -6.87
C ILE A 51 -3.41 -3.82 -6.23
N LYS A 52 -3.04 -3.66 -4.96
CA LYS A 52 -2.47 -4.72 -4.13
C LYS A 52 -3.48 -5.14 -3.06
N PRO A 53 -4.25 -6.21 -3.30
CA PRO A 53 -5.21 -6.73 -2.33
C PRO A 53 -4.52 -7.44 -1.16
N TYR A 54 -5.18 -7.40 0.00
CA TYR A 54 -4.75 -8.05 1.23
C TYR A 54 -5.93 -8.69 1.92
N ASN A 55 -5.78 -9.96 2.27
CA ASN A 55 -6.76 -10.67 3.06
C ASN A 55 -6.24 -10.84 4.48
N VAL A 56 -6.89 -10.19 5.45
CA VAL A 56 -6.51 -10.26 6.87
C VAL A 56 -7.26 -11.38 7.60
N SER A 57 -8.44 -11.76 7.11
CA SER A 57 -9.27 -12.80 7.71
C SER A 57 -10.32 -13.29 6.72
N ASP A 58 -10.42 -14.62 6.58
CA ASP A 58 -11.52 -15.28 5.86
C ASP A 58 -12.77 -15.49 6.74
N LYS A 59 -12.73 -15.09 8.02
CA LYS A 59 -13.85 -15.26 8.93
C LYS A 59 -14.95 -14.26 8.59
N LYS A 60 -16.15 -14.78 8.34
CA LYS A 60 -17.36 -13.98 8.26
C LYS A 60 -17.76 -13.54 9.67
N GLU A 61 -17.83 -12.24 9.89
CA GLU A 61 -18.37 -11.67 11.12
C GLU A 61 -19.45 -10.65 10.80
N THR A 62 -20.54 -10.69 11.56
CA THR A 62 -21.53 -9.62 11.55
C THR A 62 -20.94 -8.42 12.27
N SER A 63 -21.02 -7.25 11.63
CA SER A 63 -20.57 -5.98 12.21
C SER A 63 -21.71 -4.98 12.22
N ASN A 64 -21.68 -4.06 13.18
CA ASN A 64 -22.63 -2.96 13.25
C ASN A 64 -22.03 -1.69 12.61
N GLY A 65 -22.05 -1.65 11.27
CA GLY A 65 -21.48 -0.54 10.50
C GLY A 65 -19.98 -0.62 10.26
N SER A 66 -19.46 0.36 9.53
CA SER A 66 -18.07 0.38 9.02
C SER A 66 -17.01 0.47 10.12
N GLU A 67 -17.26 1.26 11.17
CA GLU A 67 -16.31 1.42 12.28
C GLU A 67 -16.14 0.11 13.07
N ASP A 68 -17.25 -0.56 13.43
CA ASP A 68 -17.20 -1.86 14.10
C ASP A 68 -16.53 -2.92 13.22
N SER A 69 -16.80 -2.90 11.91
CA SER A 69 -16.15 -3.78 10.95
C SER A 69 -14.62 -3.61 10.94
N MET A 70 -14.13 -2.37 10.78
CA MET A 70 -12.71 -2.05 10.83
C MET A 70 -12.08 -2.47 12.17
N ARG A 71 -12.74 -2.14 13.28
CA ARG A 71 -12.27 -2.50 14.63
C ARG A 71 -12.10 -4.01 14.80
N ARG A 72 -13.05 -4.81 14.31
CA ARG A 72 -12.99 -6.28 14.34
C ARG A 72 -11.85 -6.82 13.48
N LEU A 73 -11.67 -6.28 12.28
CA LEU A 73 -10.56 -6.65 11.40
C LEU A 73 -9.21 -6.41 12.08
N LEU A 74 -9.00 -5.23 12.65
CA LEU A 74 -7.76 -4.90 13.37
C LEU A 74 -7.57 -5.75 14.64
N LYS A 75 -8.66 -6.09 15.35
CA LYS A 75 -8.60 -7.01 16.50
C LYS A 75 -8.32 -8.45 16.12
N SER A 76 -8.66 -8.89 14.91
CA SER A 76 -8.41 -10.27 14.45
C SER A 76 -6.92 -10.60 14.36
N ASN A 77 -6.08 -9.59 14.19
CA ASN A 77 -4.63 -9.68 14.28
C ASN A 77 -4.04 -8.36 14.78
N THR A 78 -3.86 -8.23 16.10
CA THR A 78 -3.36 -7.00 16.71
C THR A 78 -1.93 -6.63 16.32
N ASN A 79 -1.16 -7.57 15.75
CA ASN A 79 0.22 -7.33 15.34
C ASN A 79 0.34 -6.59 14.00
N ILE A 80 -0.76 -6.43 13.25
CA ILE A 80 -0.75 -5.69 11.98
C ILE A 80 -0.69 -4.19 12.18
N VAL A 81 -1.08 -3.67 13.36
CA VAL A 81 -0.96 -2.25 13.67
C VAL A 81 0.14 -2.05 14.69
N LYS A 82 1.12 -1.21 14.36
CA LYS A 82 2.17 -0.79 15.31
C LYS A 82 2.28 0.72 15.33
N TYR A 83 2.81 1.23 16.42
CA TYR A 83 3.11 2.66 16.58
C TYR A 83 4.62 2.88 16.58
N HIS A 84 5.07 3.89 15.84
CA HIS A 84 6.44 4.37 15.82
C HIS A 84 6.52 5.59 16.72
N GLU A 85 7.14 5.49 17.89
CA GLU A 85 7.19 6.62 18.83
C GLU A 85 7.98 7.80 18.28
N ASP A 86 9.16 7.56 17.68
CA ASP A 86 10.01 8.63 17.16
C ASP A 86 9.38 9.39 15.99
N GLN A 87 8.77 8.67 15.04
CA GLN A 87 8.08 9.30 13.92
C GLN A 87 6.65 9.71 14.28
N LYS A 88 6.09 9.27 15.41
CA LYS A 88 4.69 9.49 15.77
C LYS A 88 3.70 9.03 14.69
N HIS A 89 3.99 7.87 14.12
CA HIS A 89 3.24 7.27 13.03
C HIS A 89 2.64 5.93 13.45
N TYR A 90 1.41 5.67 13.02
CA TYR A 90 0.87 4.32 12.97
C TYR A 90 1.29 3.65 11.68
N ARG A 91 1.54 2.34 11.72
CA ARG A 91 1.70 1.50 10.52
C ARG A 91 0.66 0.40 10.51
N LEU A 92 0.06 0.17 9.35
CA LEU A 92 -0.72 -1.01 9.01
C LEU A 92 0.14 -1.90 8.12
N ILE A 93 0.60 -3.01 8.68
CA ILE A 93 1.41 -4.02 7.99
C ILE A 93 0.49 -4.87 7.13
N LEU A 94 0.73 -4.84 5.82
CA LEU A 94 -0.06 -5.52 4.82
C LEU A 94 0.80 -6.61 4.15
N GLY A 95 1.38 -7.51 4.94
CA GLY A 95 2.15 -8.66 4.42
C GLY A 95 3.48 -8.31 3.73
N GLU A 96 4.48 -9.17 3.95
CA GLU A 96 5.76 -9.24 3.21
C GLU A 96 6.34 -7.88 2.74
N GLY A 97 6.60 -6.97 3.67
CA GLY A 97 7.27 -5.70 3.37
C GLY A 97 6.40 -4.60 2.75
N ASN A 98 5.08 -4.82 2.66
CA ASN A 98 4.13 -3.77 2.28
C ASN A 98 3.42 -3.21 3.50
N GLU A 99 3.18 -1.89 3.50
CA GLU A 99 2.50 -1.22 4.59
C GLU A 99 1.95 0.15 4.18
N VAL A 100 0.97 0.61 4.95
CA VAL A 100 0.55 2.02 4.96
C VAL A 100 0.91 2.59 6.31
N GLN A 101 1.57 3.73 6.33
CA GLN A 101 1.83 4.49 7.55
C GLN A 101 1.05 5.81 7.52
N TRP A 102 0.63 6.29 8.68
CA TRP A 102 -0.01 7.61 8.81
C TRP A 102 0.34 8.24 10.14
N THR A 103 0.48 9.57 10.13
CA THR A 103 0.76 10.36 11.32
C THR A 103 -0.38 10.29 12.34
N GLU A 104 -0.06 10.36 13.63
CA GLU A 104 -1.07 10.53 14.69
C GLU A 104 -1.80 11.89 14.60
N LYS A 105 -1.15 12.90 14.00
CA LYS A 105 -1.67 14.26 13.85
C LYS A 105 -1.17 14.88 12.54
N LEU A 106 -2.08 15.32 11.69
CA LEU A 106 -1.75 15.99 10.43
C LEU A 106 -0.86 17.23 10.66
N GLY A 107 0.14 17.41 9.80
CA GLY A 107 1.07 18.53 9.84
C GLY A 107 2.09 18.49 10.99
N LEU A 108 2.18 17.37 11.72
CA LEU A 108 3.21 17.17 12.74
C LEU A 108 4.59 16.95 12.13
N ASN A 109 4.63 16.32 10.95
CA ASN A 109 5.82 15.89 10.22
C ASN A 109 5.64 16.18 8.72
N ASP A 110 6.72 16.04 7.93
CA ASP A 110 6.71 16.19 6.47
C ASP A 110 6.05 15.02 5.71
N ALA A 111 5.53 14.02 6.43
CA ALA A 111 4.83 12.88 5.90
C ALA A 111 3.55 12.65 6.71
N ASP A 112 2.40 12.91 6.13
CA ASP A 112 1.12 12.62 6.78
C ASP A 112 0.68 11.17 6.53
N MET A 113 1.02 10.63 5.35
CA MET A 113 0.74 9.26 4.98
C MET A 113 1.84 8.72 4.07
N ILE A 114 2.21 7.46 4.25
CA ILE A 114 3.27 6.79 3.49
C ILE A 114 2.74 5.47 2.97
N PHE A 115 2.81 5.27 1.66
CA PHE A 115 2.60 3.95 1.05
C PHE A 115 3.95 3.30 0.83
N VAL A 116 4.09 2.05 1.28
CA VAL A 116 5.32 1.28 1.19
C VAL A 116 4.98 -0.05 0.52
N LEU A 117 5.69 -0.35 -0.57
CA LEU A 117 5.57 -1.60 -1.29
C LEU A 117 6.90 -2.33 -1.29
N LYS A 118 6.87 -3.66 -1.17
CA LYS A 118 8.05 -4.49 -1.44
C LYS A 118 8.45 -4.31 -2.92
N ALA A 119 9.70 -3.94 -3.18
CA ALA A 119 10.16 -3.58 -4.52
C ALA A 119 10.35 -4.78 -5.44
N GLU A 120 10.78 -5.92 -4.89
CA GLU A 120 11.18 -7.11 -5.65
C GLU A 120 10.15 -7.54 -6.73
N PRO A 121 8.84 -7.70 -6.44
CA PRO A 121 7.88 -8.10 -7.46
C PRO A 121 7.74 -7.09 -8.60
N LEU A 122 7.85 -5.79 -8.30
CA LEU A 122 7.73 -4.71 -9.27
C LEU A 122 8.98 -4.63 -10.15
N ILE A 123 10.17 -4.74 -9.56
CA ILE A 123 11.45 -4.75 -10.29
C ILE A 123 11.53 -5.98 -11.20
N LYS A 124 11.14 -7.16 -10.71
CA LYS A 124 11.07 -8.39 -11.51
C LYS A 124 10.11 -8.26 -12.70
N ALA A 125 9.04 -7.48 -12.53
CA ALA A 125 8.10 -7.14 -13.60
C ALA A 125 8.61 -6.01 -14.53
N GLY A 126 9.82 -5.48 -14.33
CA GLY A 126 10.46 -4.53 -15.24
C GLY A 126 10.52 -3.09 -14.74
N LEU A 127 10.05 -2.80 -13.53
CA LEU A 127 10.19 -1.47 -12.95
C LEU A 127 11.69 -1.10 -12.84
N ASP A 128 12.06 0.01 -13.48
CA ASP A 128 13.39 0.60 -13.40
C ASP A 128 13.38 1.70 -12.33
N VAL A 129 14.02 1.41 -11.20
CA VAL A 129 14.06 2.32 -10.05
C VAL A 129 14.73 3.66 -10.37
N ASN A 130 15.61 3.71 -11.37
CA ASN A 130 16.28 4.93 -11.80
C ASN A 130 15.34 5.87 -12.58
N LYS A 131 14.19 5.37 -13.05
CA LYS A 131 13.17 6.14 -13.78
C LYS A 131 12.03 6.62 -12.88
N LEU A 132 12.16 6.46 -11.57
CA LEU A 132 11.17 6.94 -10.60
C LEU A 132 11.28 8.43 -10.30
N GLU A 133 12.37 9.10 -10.71
CA GLU A 133 12.54 10.53 -10.51
C GLU A 133 11.34 11.33 -11.07
N GLY A 134 10.79 12.25 -10.26
CA GLY A 134 9.62 13.05 -10.63
C GLY A 134 8.27 12.31 -10.62
N SER A 135 8.23 10.99 -10.38
CA SER A 135 6.99 10.20 -10.32
C SER A 135 6.23 10.34 -8.99
N GLY A 136 6.91 10.87 -7.96
CA GLY A 136 6.46 10.89 -6.57
C GLY A 136 6.65 9.55 -5.83
N TRP A 137 7.19 8.53 -6.51
CA TRP A 137 7.67 7.29 -5.89
C TRP A 137 9.19 7.33 -5.73
N VAL A 138 9.69 6.72 -4.66
CA VAL A 138 11.11 6.68 -4.31
C VAL A 138 11.50 5.25 -4.01
N PHE A 139 12.63 4.80 -4.54
CA PHE A 139 13.24 3.54 -4.15
C PHE A 139 14.01 3.72 -2.84
N ARG A 140 13.85 2.78 -1.90
CA ARG A 140 14.64 2.69 -0.68
C ARG A 140 15.27 1.32 -0.60
N GLU A 141 16.58 1.28 -0.42
CA GLU A 141 17.31 0.03 -0.24
C GLU A 141 16.92 -0.67 1.06
N ALA A 142 17.08 -1.98 1.07
CA ALA A 142 16.93 -2.81 2.26
C ALA A 142 17.82 -2.28 3.40
N SER A 143 17.25 -2.21 4.60
CA SER A 143 17.99 -1.86 5.81
C SER A 143 17.77 -2.91 6.89
N LYS A 144 18.81 -3.16 7.70
CA LYS A 144 18.69 -3.96 8.92
C LYS A 144 17.98 -3.20 10.05
N ASP A 145 17.89 -1.88 9.90
CA ASP A 145 17.23 -0.99 10.84
C ASP A 145 16.54 0.15 10.08
N ASN A 146 15.22 0.06 9.94
CA ASN A 146 14.39 1.08 9.32
C ASN A 146 13.97 2.13 10.36
N MET A 147 14.91 2.92 10.86
CA MET A 147 14.65 3.94 11.90
C MET A 147 14.02 3.35 13.18
N GLY A 148 14.51 2.21 13.68
CA GLY A 148 13.95 1.52 14.83
C GLY A 148 12.77 0.60 14.53
N MET A 149 12.35 0.50 13.26
CA MET A 149 11.19 -0.31 12.84
C MET A 149 11.54 -1.74 12.43
N GLY A 150 12.80 -2.12 12.62
CA GLY A 150 13.36 -3.44 12.28
C GLY A 150 13.82 -3.53 10.83
N GLU A 151 14.16 -4.76 10.42
CA GLU A 151 14.63 -5.06 9.08
C GLU A 151 13.53 -4.86 8.03
N ASN A 152 13.90 -4.29 6.87
CA ASN A 152 13.02 -4.14 5.71
C ASN A 152 13.73 -4.61 4.42
N PRO A 153 12.98 -5.19 3.47
CA PRO A 153 13.50 -5.45 2.13
C PRO A 153 13.65 -4.14 1.35
N ASP A 154 14.08 -4.21 0.09
CA ASP A 154 13.98 -3.08 -0.84
C ASP A 154 12.52 -2.64 -0.99
N GLN A 155 12.29 -1.32 -1.02
CA GLN A 155 10.96 -0.72 -1.00
C GLN A 155 10.75 0.31 -2.12
N ILE A 156 9.51 0.39 -2.59
CA ILE A 156 8.99 1.49 -3.41
C ILE A 156 8.02 2.28 -2.55
N VAL A 157 8.37 3.54 -2.26
CA VAL A 157 7.70 4.36 -1.26
C VAL A 157 7.11 5.62 -1.88
N LYS A 158 5.89 5.98 -1.47
CA LYS A 158 5.27 7.26 -1.80
C LYS A 158 4.82 7.96 -0.53
N ILE A 159 5.21 9.22 -0.42
CA ILE A 159 4.86 10.08 0.71
C ILE A 159 3.75 11.03 0.26
N TYR A 160 2.76 11.21 1.12
CA TYR A 160 1.68 12.17 0.95
C TYR A 160 1.74 13.18 2.09
N ASP A 161 1.68 14.45 1.72
CA ASP A 161 1.44 15.58 2.60
C ASP A 161 -0.02 16.00 2.35
N ILE A 162 -0.86 15.76 3.35
CA ILE A 162 -2.32 15.95 3.30
C ILE A 162 -2.72 17.27 3.96
N SER A 163 -1.87 17.81 4.83
CA SER A 163 -2.11 19.03 5.59
C SER A 163 -2.05 20.32 4.75
N LYS A 164 -1.71 20.22 3.46
CA LYS A 164 -1.65 21.34 2.50
C LYS A 164 -2.94 21.59 1.74
#